data_AF-A0A939R9S2-F1
#
_entry.id   AF-A0A939R9S2-F1
#
_cell.length_a   1.000
_cell.length_b   1.000
_cell.length_c   1.000
_cell.angle_alpha   90.00
_cell.angle_beta   90.00
_cell.angle_gamma   90.00
#
_symmetry.space_group_name_H-M   'P 1'
#
loop_
_entity.id
_entity.type
_entity.pdbx_description
1 polymer ?
#
loop_
_entity_poly.entity_id
_entity_poly.type
_entity_poly.pdbx_seq_one_letter_code
_entity_poly.pdbx_strand_id
1 'polypeptide(L)'
;MESLAIIIGHSINGIIIALAIITIAGFAYVVMNITKLRASIDEKHKKNRSTEFTPGGIQKTPDAYTWEETLEYKEEYNKVQLIYSTFEQFVPIFPLLGILGTVAGLIQQLDHIDQMREALAVSMSTTFLGLIAAVILKFVDAIFVSKTINSMEMYFENFEQNYQMARDKHMLDTKD
;
A
#
# COMPACT_ATOMS: atom_id res chain seq x y z
N MET A 1 -26.74 25.25 24.70
CA MET A 1 -25.57 25.42 23.81
C MET A 1 -24.73 24.18 23.95
N GLU A 2 -24.45 23.46 22.86
CA GLU A 2 -23.53 22.32 22.93
C GLU A 2 -22.15 22.78 23.37
N SER A 3 -21.47 21.97 24.18
CA SER A 3 -20.10 22.28 24.58
C SER A 3 -19.18 22.24 23.35
N LEU A 4 -18.18 23.11 23.34
CA LEU A 4 -17.20 23.18 22.25
C LEU A 4 -16.49 21.82 22.05
N ALA A 5 -16.45 20.95 23.07
CA ALA A 5 -15.77 19.66 23.10
C ALA A 5 -16.59 18.62 22.38
N ILE A 6 -17.91 18.69 22.53
CA ILE A 6 -18.83 17.86 21.75
C ILE A 6 -18.66 18.19 20.27
N ILE A 7 -18.61 19.47 19.91
CA ILE A 7 -18.41 19.92 18.53
C ILE A 7 -17.07 19.45 17.97
N ILE A 8 -15.97 19.67 18.71
CA ILE A 8 -14.62 19.24 18.29
C ILE A 8 -14.57 17.72 18.16
N GLY A 9 -15.05 16.98 19.15
CA GLY A 9 -14.96 15.52 19.13
C GLY A 9 -15.84 14.88 18.04
N HIS A 10 -17.03 15.42 17.77
CA HIS A 10 -17.81 14.99 16.61
C HIS A 10 -17.07 15.25 15.29
N SER A 11 -16.42 16.41 15.19
CA SER A 11 -15.63 16.77 14.02
C SER A 11 -14.44 15.81 13.82
N ILE A 12 -13.71 15.47 14.89
CA ILE A 12 -12.60 14.52 14.87
C ILE A 12 -13.08 13.13 14.45
N ASN A 13 -14.20 12.66 15.00
CA ASN A 13 -14.78 11.37 14.61
C ASN A 13 -15.15 11.34 13.12
N GLY A 14 -15.75 12.42 12.61
CA GLY A 14 -16.04 12.57 11.19
C GLY A 14 -14.77 12.52 10.32
N ILE A 15 -13.71 13.20 10.74
CA ILE A 15 -12.40 13.19 10.07
C ILE A 15 -11.79 11.78 10.07
N ILE A 16 -11.83 11.08 11.20
CA ILE A 16 -11.36 9.69 11.33
C ILE A 16 -12.09 8.80 10.31
N ILE A 17 -13.42 8.86 10.26
CA ILE A 17 -14.21 8.03 9.34
C ILE A 17 -13.88 8.37 7.87
N ALA A 18 -13.84 9.66 7.52
CA ALA A 18 -13.54 10.10 6.16
C ALA A 18 -12.14 9.66 5.71
N LEU A 19 -11.13 9.87 6.55
CA LEU A 19 -9.76 9.43 6.26
C LEU A 19 -9.64 7.91 6.16
N ALA A 20 -10.39 7.15 6.98
CA ALA A 20 -10.40 5.70 6.90
C ALA A 20 -10.92 5.22 5.54
N ILE A 21 -12.02 5.80 5.06
CA ILE A 21 -12.60 5.49 3.73
C ILE A 21 -11.60 5.83 2.62
N ILE A 22 -10.97 7.01 2.68
CA ILE A 22 -9.96 7.43 1.71
C ILE A 22 -8.77 6.46 1.70
N THR A 23 -8.31 6.04 2.88
CA THR A 23 -7.17 5.12 3.00
C THR A 23 -7.53 3.72 2.46
N ILE A 24 -8.74 3.21 2.75
CA ILE A 24 -9.24 1.95 2.20
C ILE A 24 -9.33 2.03 0.67
N ALA A 25 -9.86 3.13 0.12
CA ALA A 25 -9.94 3.34 -1.32
C ALA A 25 -8.54 3.41 -1.96
N GLY A 26 -7.59 4.06 -1.30
CA GLY A 26 -6.17 4.10 -1.72
C GLY A 26 -5.54 2.71 -1.76
N PHE A 27 -5.74 1.90 -0.71
CA PHE A 27 -5.28 0.51 -0.67
C PHE A 27 -5.93 -0.36 -1.75
N ALA A 28 -7.24 -0.23 -1.95
CA ALA A 28 -7.93 -0.94 -3.03
C ALA A 28 -7.39 -0.55 -4.40
N TYR A 29 -7.15 0.75 -4.63
CA TYR A 29 -6.54 1.24 -5.86
C TYR A 29 -5.14 0.65 -6.09
N VAL A 30 -4.29 0.60 -5.07
CA VAL A 30 -2.96 -0.01 -5.15
C VAL A 30 -3.06 -1.49 -5.55
N VAL A 31 -3.88 -2.27 -4.85
CA VAL A 31 -4.08 -3.70 -5.14
C VAL A 31 -4.59 -3.91 -6.56
N MET A 32 -5.56 -3.12 -7.01
CA MET A 32 -6.10 -3.19 -8.37
C MET A 32 -5.03 -2.86 -9.43
N ASN A 33 -4.16 -1.88 -9.21
CA ASN A 33 -3.12 -1.55 -10.19
C ASN A 33 -2.04 -2.62 -10.25
N ILE A 34 -1.57 -3.15 -9.11
CA ILE A 34 -0.55 -4.21 -9.13
C ILE A 34 -1.10 -5.49 -9.73
N THR A 35 -2.33 -5.89 -9.41
CA THR A 35 -2.94 -7.08 -10.01
C THR A 35 -3.12 -6.94 -11.52
N LYS A 36 -3.53 -5.75 -12.01
CA LYS A 36 -3.57 -5.46 -13.45
C LYS A 36 -2.18 -5.52 -14.09
N LEU A 37 -1.20 -4.87 -13.47
CA LEU A 37 0.19 -4.86 -13.94
C LEU A 37 0.74 -6.29 -14.06
N ARG A 38 0.52 -7.11 -13.02
CA ARG A 38 0.91 -8.53 -13.00
C ARG A 38 0.21 -9.33 -14.09
N ALA A 39 -1.09 -9.11 -14.32
CA ALA A 39 -1.82 -9.79 -15.38
C ALA A 39 -1.30 -9.44 -16.78
N SER A 40 -1.00 -8.16 -17.05
CA SER A 40 -0.41 -7.70 -18.31
C SER A 40 0.95 -8.35 -18.58
N ILE A 41 1.78 -8.47 -17.54
CA ILE A 41 3.08 -9.14 -17.60
C ILE A 41 2.89 -10.65 -17.87
N ASP A 42 2.00 -11.31 -17.14
CA ASP A 42 1.72 -12.75 -17.29
C ASP A 42 1.16 -13.07 -18.70
N GLU A 43 0.28 -12.24 -19.26
CA GLU A 43 -0.30 -12.41 -20.60
C GLU A 43 0.76 -12.29 -21.70
N LYS A 44 1.61 -11.25 -21.63
CA LYS A 44 2.75 -11.09 -22.55
C LYS A 44 3.72 -12.27 -22.45
N HIS A 45 4.02 -12.74 -21.24
CA HIS A 45 4.86 -13.91 -21.04
C HIS A 45 4.27 -15.20 -21.59
N LYS A 46 2.95 -15.38 -21.50
CA LYS A 46 2.27 -16.56 -22.03
C LYS A 46 2.24 -16.55 -23.56
N LYS A 47 1.99 -15.40 -24.18
CA LYS A 47 1.93 -15.25 -25.64
C LYS A 47 3.27 -15.55 -26.31
N ASN A 48 4.36 -15.10 -25.70
CA ASN A 48 5.71 -15.30 -26.22
C ASN A 48 6.32 -16.66 -25.81
N ARG A 49 5.74 -17.38 -24.84
CA ARG A 49 6.07 -18.78 -24.54
C ARG A 49 5.56 -19.78 -25.58
N SER A 50 4.89 -19.32 -26.64
CA SER A 50 4.53 -20.16 -27.79
C SER A 50 5.81 -20.60 -28.52
N THR A 51 6.30 -21.75 -28.10
CA THR A 51 7.47 -22.50 -28.57
C THR A 51 7.64 -22.45 -30.09
N GLU A 52 8.75 -21.86 -30.54
CA GLU A 52 9.28 -22.15 -31.87
C GLU A 52 9.95 -23.53 -31.81
N PHE A 53 9.33 -24.54 -32.44
CA PHE A 53 9.87 -25.89 -32.48
C PHE A 53 10.96 -25.96 -33.56
N THR A 54 12.22 -25.76 -33.17
CA THR A 54 13.36 -25.97 -34.07
C THR A 54 13.72 -27.45 -34.16
N PRO A 55 14.18 -27.97 -35.32
CA PRO A 55 14.52 -29.39 -35.53
C PRO A 55 15.79 -29.88 -34.79
N GLY A 56 16.09 -29.36 -33.59
CA GLY A 56 17.31 -29.65 -32.83
C GLY A 56 17.13 -29.76 -31.31
N GLY A 57 15.90 -29.68 -30.80
CA GLY A 57 15.60 -29.73 -29.37
C GLY A 57 15.09 -28.40 -28.81
N ILE A 58 14.47 -28.44 -27.62
CA ILE A 58 13.89 -27.27 -26.96
C ILE A 58 15.01 -26.33 -26.51
N GLN A 59 15.40 -25.37 -27.35
CA GLN A 59 16.13 -24.21 -26.87
C GLN A 59 15.13 -23.26 -26.22
N LYS A 60 15.05 -23.32 -24.88
CA LYS A 60 14.66 -22.14 -24.11
C LYS A 60 15.78 -21.14 -24.32
N THR A 61 15.60 -20.20 -25.24
CA THR A 61 16.40 -18.98 -25.19
C THR A 61 16.27 -18.43 -23.76
N PRO A 62 17.35 -17.94 -23.13
CA PRO A 62 17.20 -17.05 -21.99
C PRO A 62 16.20 -16.01 -22.45
N ASP A 63 15.11 -15.83 -21.71
CA ASP A 63 14.02 -14.94 -22.09
C ASP A 63 14.61 -13.53 -22.28
N ALA A 64 15.05 -13.23 -23.50
CA ALA A 64 15.60 -11.95 -23.94
C ALA A 64 14.42 -11.01 -24.16
N TYR A 65 13.57 -10.89 -23.14
CA TYR A 65 12.68 -9.74 -23.05
C TYR A 65 13.58 -8.52 -23.09
N THR A 66 13.25 -7.61 -23.99
CA THR A 66 13.85 -6.29 -24.08
C THR A 66 13.82 -5.72 -22.67
N TRP A 67 14.97 -5.61 -22.03
CA TRP A 67 15.15 -5.01 -20.70
C TRP A 67 14.29 -3.74 -20.55
N GLU A 68 14.18 -2.99 -21.65
CA GLU A 68 13.30 -1.85 -21.92
C GLU A 68 11.82 -2.07 -21.56
N GLU A 69 11.17 -3.16 -21.97
CA GLU A 69 9.76 -3.43 -21.63
C GLU A 69 9.56 -3.72 -20.13
N THR A 70 10.50 -4.46 -19.53
CA THR A 70 10.50 -4.72 -18.09
C THR A 70 10.84 -3.50 -17.26
N LEU A 71 11.65 -2.58 -17.78
CA LEU A 71 11.91 -1.28 -17.17
C LEU A 71 10.64 -0.44 -17.10
N GLU A 72 9.85 -0.39 -18.18
CA GLU A 72 8.58 0.34 -18.20
C GLU A 72 7.63 -0.18 -17.11
N TYR A 73 7.49 -1.51 -16.98
CA TYR A 73 6.70 -2.11 -15.91
C TYR A 73 7.26 -1.86 -14.51
N LYS A 74 8.59 -1.81 -14.35
CA LYS A 74 9.23 -1.48 -13.07
C LYS A 74 9.00 -0.02 -12.70
N GLU A 75 9.03 0.89 -13.67
CA GLU A 75 8.69 2.30 -13.46
C GLU A 75 7.23 2.50 -13.04
N GLU A 76 6.29 1.80 -13.70
CA GLU A 76 4.89 1.81 -13.30
C GLU A 76 4.69 1.25 -11.89
N TYR A 77 5.35 0.13 -11.57
CA TYR A 77 5.34 -0.45 -10.24
C TYR A 77 5.86 0.53 -9.18
N ASN A 78 6.99 1.20 -9.44
CA ASN A 78 7.58 2.18 -8.50
C ASN A 78 6.61 3.34 -8.21
N LYS A 79 5.87 3.81 -9.22
CA LYS A 79 4.82 4.84 -9.02
C LYS A 79 3.73 4.33 -8.09
N VAL A 80 3.27 3.09 -8.28
CA VAL A 80 2.25 2.48 -7.41
C VAL A 80 2.79 2.25 -5.99
N GLN A 81 4.05 1.83 -5.85
CA GLN A 81 4.72 1.67 -4.55
C GLN A 81 4.83 2.99 -3.78
N LEU A 82 5.10 4.10 -4.47
CA LEU A 82 5.13 5.43 -3.85
C LEU A 82 3.74 5.83 -3.31
N ILE A 83 2.68 5.58 -4.08
CA ILE A 83 1.30 5.83 -3.66
C ILE A 83 0.97 4.98 -2.43
N TYR A 84 1.33 3.69 -2.46
CA TYR A 84 1.18 2.81 -1.31
C TYR A 84 1.86 3.35 -0.06
N SER A 85 3.15 3.73 -0.15
CA SER A 85 3.92 4.23 0.98
C SER A 85 3.27 5.48 1.59
N THR A 86 2.67 6.33 0.75
CA THR A 86 1.95 7.52 1.21
C THR A 86 0.73 7.15 2.07
N PHE A 87 -0.08 6.17 1.63
CA PHE A 87 -1.25 5.73 2.40
C PHE A 87 -0.87 4.94 3.66
N GLU A 88 0.22 4.15 3.62
CA GLU A 88 0.72 3.44 4.80
C GLU A 88 1.07 4.44 5.92
N GLN A 89 1.65 5.59 5.57
CA GLN A 89 1.98 6.66 6.53
C GLN A 89 0.76 7.35 7.15
N PHE A 90 -0.45 7.18 6.61
CA PHE A 90 -1.67 7.71 7.22
C PHE A 90 -2.20 6.82 8.35
N VAL A 91 -1.91 5.52 8.34
CA VAL A 91 -2.41 4.59 9.37
C VAL A 91 -2.01 5.00 10.80
N PRO A 92 -0.78 5.49 11.07
CA PRO A 92 -0.40 6.02 12.38
C PRO A 92 -1.07 7.35 12.76
N ILE A 93 -1.71 8.06 11.83
CA ILE A 93 -2.38 9.35 12.13
C ILE A 93 -3.68 9.10 12.91
N PHE A 94 -4.34 7.95 12.73
CA PHE A 94 -5.62 7.68 13.38
C PHE A 94 -5.54 7.65 14.92
N PRO A 95 -4.57 6.96 15.56
CA PRO A 95 -4.40 7.05 17.00
C PRO A 95 -4.01 8.46 17.46
N LEU A 96 -3.25 9.21 16.66
CA LEU A 96 -2.88 10.60 16.97
C LEU A 96 -4.10 11.53 16.99
N LEU A 97 -5.03 11.37 16.04
CA LEU A 97 -6.33 12.08 16.06
C LEU A 97 -7.15 11.70 17.30
N GLY A 98 -7.11 10.42 17.69
CA GLY A 98 -7.73 9.94 18.92
C GLY A 98 -7.17 10.59 20.18
N ILE A 99 -5.85 10.80 20.24
CA ILE A 99 -5.20 11.54 21.33
C ILE A 99 -5.61 13.01 21.30
N LEU A 100 -5.66 13.63 20.12
CA LEU A 100 -6.10 15.02 19.97
C LEU A 100 -7.52 15.24 20.51
N GLY A 101 -8.43 14.28 20.29
CA GLY A 101 -9.77 14.33 20.87
C GLY A 101 -9.78 14.23 22.41
N THR A 102 -8.85 13.47 23.00
CA THR A 102 -8.67 13.48 24.48
C THR A 102 -8.15 14.79 25.02
N VAL A 103 -7.16 15.38 24.35
CA VAL A 103 -6.62 16.69 24.75
C VAL A 103 -7.72 17.75 24.67
N ALA A 104 -8.53 17.74 23.61
CA ALA A 104 -9.64 18.67 23.45
C ALA A 104 -10.71 18.52 24.55
N GLY A 105 -11.04 17.29 24.93
CA GLY A 105 -11.98 17.01 26.03
C GLY A 105 -11.45 17.50 27.38
N LEU A 106 -10.16 17.26 27.67
CA LEU A 106 -9.52 17.66 28.92
C LEU A 106 -9.38 19.18 29.06
N ILE A 107 -9.03 19.91 27.98
CA ILE A 107 -8.88 21.37 28.02
C ILE A 107 -10.21 22.04 28.42
N GLN A 108 -11.35 21.55 27.95
CA GLN A 108 -12.64 22.14 28.28
C GLN A 108 -13.15 21.80 29.67
N GLN A 109 -12.72 20.68 30.21
CA GLN A 109 -13.02 20.32 31.59
C GLN A 109 -12.46 21.34 32.60
N LEU A 110 -11.36 22.02 32.26
CA LEU A 110 -10.80 23.09 33.11
C LEU A 110 -11.74 24.28 33.28
N ASP A 111 -12.68 24.46 32.36
CA ASP A 111 -13.50 25.67 32.26
C ASP A 111 -14.97 25.42 32.65
N HIS A 112 -15.50 24.19 32.47
CA HIS A 112 -16.92 23.86 32.70
C HIS A 112 -17.12 22.45 33.31
N ILE A 113 -17.09 22.34 34.65
CA ILE A 113 -17.20 21.06 35.38
C ILE A 113 -18.54 20.35 35.14
N ASP A 114 -19.63 21.10 34.94
CA ASP A 114 -20.98 20.52 34.74
C ASP A 114 -21.10 19.69 33.45
N GLN A 115 -20.20 19.90 32.49
CA GLN A 115 -20.17 19.21 31.19
C GLN A 115 -19.08 18.13 31.10
N MET A 116 -18.41 17.86 32.23
CA MET A 116 -17.25 16.95 32.30
C MET A 116 -17.57 15.54 31.79
N ARG A 117 -18.72 14.98 32.18
CA ARG A 117 -19.10 13.61 31.79
C ARG A 117 -19.23 13.46 30.27
N GLU A 118 -19.81 14.46 29.61
CA GLU A 118 -20.02 14.43 28.16
C GLU A 118 -18.71 14.64 27.40
N ALA A 119 -17.88 15.59 27.84
CA ALA A 119 -16.54 15.80 27.28
C ALA A 119 -15.64 14.56 27.42
N LEU A 120 -15.72 13.86 28.55
CA LEU A 120 -15.02 12.59 28.77
C LEU A 120 -15.53 11.46 27.87
N ALA A 121 -16.86 11.34 27.71
CA ALA A 121 -17.44 10.33 26.83
C ALA A 121 -17.02 10.56 25.36
N VAL A 122 -17.01 11.82 24.92
CA VAL A 122 -16.61 12.19 23.55
C VAL A 122 -15.12 11.93 23.33
N SER A 123 -14.26 12.36 24.23
CA SER A 123 -12.81 12.11 24.14
C SER A 123 -12.48 10.61 24.08
N MET A 124 -13.05 9.80 24.97
CA MET A 124 -12.85 8.35 24.96
C MET A 124 -13.33 7.72 23.64
N SER A 125 -14.46 8.17 23.11
CA SER A 125 -14.99 7.71 21.82
C SER A 125 -14.02 8.01 20.67
N THR A 126 -13.44 9.22 20.63
CA THR A 126 -12.45 9.60 19.60
C THR A 126 -11.19 8.73 19.65
N THR A 127 -10.66 8.43 20.84
CA THR A 127 -9.50 7.54 20.99
C THR A 127 -9.82 6.11 20.58
N PHE A 128 -10.98 5.61 21.02
CA PHE A 128 -11.41 4.26 20.69
C PHE A 128 -11.57 4.08 19.18
N LEU A 129 -12.23 5.03 18.50
CA LEU A 129 -12.40 5.00 17.05
C LEU A 129 -11.06 5.13 16.32
N GLY A 130 -10.19 6.04 16.74
CA GLY A 130 -8.86 6.21 16.15
C GLY A 130 -8.02 4.94 16.24
N LEU A 131 -8.02 4.27 17.39
CA LEU A 131 -7.28 3.02 17.60
C LEU A 131 -7.87 1.87 16.78
N ILE A 132 -9.18 1.68 16.82
CA ILE A 132 -9.83 0.61 16.05
C ILE A 132 -9.61 0.79 14.55
N ALA A 133 -9.76 2.02 14.04
CA ALA A 133 -9.51 2.31 12.64
C ALA A 133 -8.07 1.94 12.25
N ALA A 134 -7.07 2.35 13.04
CA ALA A 134 -5.67 2.04 12.79
C ALA A 134 -5.40 0.53 12.75
N VAL A 135 -5.95 -0.22 13.72
CA VAL A 135 -5.77 -1.68 13.81
C VAL A 135 -6.38 -2.38 12.60
N ILE A 136 -7.61 -2.02 12.23
CA ILE A 136 -8.29 -2.62 11.07
C ILE A 136 -7.52 -2.31 9.79
N LEU A 137 -7.12 -1.05 9.58
CA LEU A 137 -6.37 -0.64 8.40
C LEU A 137 -5.02 -1.37 8.30
N LYS A 138 -4.29 -1.50 9.41
CA LYS A 138 -3.01 -2.20 9.40
C LYS A 138 -3.16 -3.70 9.13
N PHE A 139 -4.25 -4.30 9.61
CA PHE A 139 -4.57 -5.69 9.30
C PHE A 139 -4.88 -5.90 7.82
N VAL A 140 -5.68 -5.00 7.21
CA VAL A 140 -5.97 -5.03 5.76
C VAL A 140 -4.71 -4.84 4.93
N ASP A 141 -3.86 -3.87 5.30
CA ASP A 141 -2.56 -3.66 4.66
C ASP A 141 -1.70 -4.94 4.67
N ALA A 142 -1.47 -5.49 5.86
CA ALA A 142 -0.58 -6.65 6.03
C ALA A 142 -1.03 -7.88 5.21
N ILE A 143 -2.35 -8.15 5.15
CA ILE A 143 -2.87 -9.35 4.49
C ILE A 143 -2.97 -9.18 2.98
N PHE A 144 -3.44 -8.02 2.51
CA PHE A 144 -3.80 -7.84 1.10
C PHE A 144 -2.79 -6.98 0.35
N VAL A 145 -2.45 -5.81 0.88
CA VAL A 145 -1.70 -4.78 0.15
C VAL A 145 -0.22 -5.09 0.15
N SER A 146 0.39 -5.14 1.33
CA SER A 146 1.80 -5.49 1.55
C SER A 146 2.17 -6.81 0.86
N LYS A 147 1.32 -7.84 0.98
CA LYS A 147 1.54 -9.13 0.32
C LYS A 147 1.61 -9.02 -1.21
N THR A 148 0.74 -8.21 -1.79
CA THR A 148 0.66 -8.02 -3.26
C THR A 148 1.88 -7.26 -3.77
N ILE A 149 2.31 -6.21 -3.04
CA ILE A 149 3.52 -5.43 -3.34
C ILE A 149 4.76 -6.31 -3.27
N ASN A 150 4.98 -7.00 -2.15
CA ASN A 150 6.17 -7.83 -1.94
C ASN A 150 6.26 -8.96 -2.98
N SER A 151 5.13 -9.53 -3.40
CA SER A 151 5.13 -10.53 -4.47
C SER A 151 5.60 -9.97 -5.81
N MET A 152 5.31 -8.70 -6.10
CA MET A 152 5.71 -8.03 -7.33
C MET A 152 7.17 -7.58 -7.28
N GLU A 153 7.62 -7.11 -6.13
CA GLU A 153 9.02 -6.78 -5.87
C GLU A 153 9.93 -7.99 -6.11
N MET A 154 9.60 -9.13 -5.48
CA MET A 154 10.33 -10.39 -5.69
C MET A 154 10.32 -10.82 -7.17
N TYR A 155 9.26 -10.53 -7.92
CA TYR A 155 9.22 -10.82 -9.35
C TYR A 155 10.28 -10.01 -10.11
N PHE A 156 10.37 -8.69 -9.88
CA PHE A 156 11.35 -7.84 -10.53
C PHE A 156 12.78 -8.15 -10.11
N GLU A 157 13.02 -8.47 -8.84
CA GLU A 157 14.34 -8.87 -8.36
C GLU A 157 14.83 -10.15 -9.04
N ASN A 158 13.98 -11.18 -9.12
CA ASN A 158 14.33 -12.43 -9.80
C ASN A 158 14.57 -12.21 -11.31
N PHE A 159 13.78 -11.34 -11.94
CA PHE A 159 13.98 -10.99 -13.35
C PHE A 159 15.34 -10.32 -13.57
N GLU A 160 15.67 -9.31 -12.74
CA GLU A 160 16.93 -8.58 -12.83
C GLU A 160 18.15 -9.49 -12.61
N GLN A 161 18.09 -10.39 -11.63
CA GLN A 161 19.14 -11.37 -11.39
C GLN A 161 19.35 -12.30 -12.59
N ASN A 162 18.26 -12.85 -13.16
CA ASN A 162 18.35 -13.73 -14.31
C ASN A 162 18.92 -13.02 -15.55
N TYR A 163 18.53 -11.76 -15.76
CA TYR A 163 19.06 -10.93 -16.85
C TYR A 163 20.57 -10.70 -16.71
N GLN A 164 21.04 -10.37 -15.50
CA GLN A 164 22.47 -10.19 -15.24
C GLN A 164 23.26 -11.47 -15.50
N MET A 165 22.78 -12.63 -15.02
CA MET A 165 23.42 -13.93 -15.27
C MET A 165 23.51 -14.27 -16.76
N ALA A 166 22.45 -14.00 -17.54
CA ALA A 166 22.43 -14.25 -18.98
C ALA A 166 23.42 -13.35 -19.72
N ARG A 167 23.46 -12.05 -19.37
CA ARG A 167 24.41 -11.09 -19.93
C ARG A 167 25.86 -11.51 -19.65
N ASP A 168 26.16 -11.87 -18.41
CA ASP A 168 27.52 -12.23 -18.00
C ASP A 168 27.98 -13.53 -18.69
N LYS A 169 27.09 -14.50 -18.89
CA LYS A 169 27.37 -15.70 -19.69
C LYS A 169 27.67 -15.37 -21.15
N HIS A 170 26.90 -14.49 -21.78
CA HIS A 170 27.17 -14.03 -23.15
C HIS A 170 28.53 -13.32 -23.29
N MET A 171 28.98 -12.58 -22.26
CA MET A 171 30.31 -11.96 -22.27
C MET A 171 31.47 -12.97 -22.10
N LEU A 172 31.20 -14.17 -21.59
CA LEU A 172 32.20 -15.23 -21.46
C LEU A 172 32.31 -16.03 -22.77
N ASP A 173 31.18 -16.36 -23.41
CA ASP A 173 31.15 -17.12 -24.67
C ASP A 173 31.72 -16.34 -25.89
N THR A 174 31.86 -15.02 -25.79
CA THR A 174 32.39 -14.15 -26.86
C THR A 174 33.89 -13.85 -26.75
N LYS A 175 34.57 -14.42 -25.75
CA LYS A 175 36.01 -14.22 -25.50
C LYS A 175 36.92 -15.35 -26.03
N ASP A 176 36.36 -16.41 -26.59
CA ASP A 176 37.06 -17.49 -27.30
C ASP A 176 36.98 -17.30 -28.83
#